data_AF-A0A1J4KC96-F1
#
_entry.id   AF-A0A1J4KC96-F1
#
_cell.length_a   1.000
_cell.length_b   1.000
_cell.length_c   1.000
_cell.angle_alpha   90.00
_cell.angle_beta   90.00
_cell.angle_gamma   90.00
#
_symmetry.space_group_name_H-M   'P 1'
#
loop_
_entity.id
_entity.type
_entity.pdbx_description
1 polymer ?
#
loop_
_entity_poly.entity_id
_entity_poly.type
_entity_poly.pdbx_seq_one_letter_code
_entity_poly.pdbx_strand_id
1 'polypeptide(L)'
;MTKPIAQVNDEINESIKNTYFLETSDESLKVLYQIRKQINASLEYAKKLKERPLQEDKTPDEQTKIDLNNSLIRYMAFVRLERRVLIHTEELLKKEQRKMDKLKDSYQKIPVKKLMENTNSFFKKKIPLENEPFSVFCGNIVTKMKKHLEPGAYFCLKKKCNEYILVMAAYPINPDKWVVYDAIPMNNTITSYSVNIDYLYPLPKSLPANFGTERDFQLNDRVLSLWREDETFEWTTQFYVGTIIELPKQRGDGYLIHYDEDGSESVVFEQFVIPLDAF
;
A
#
# COMPACT_ATOMS: atom_id res chain seq x y z
N MET A 1 -42.32 -12.77 -0.47
CA MET A 1 -41.74 -14.10 -0.77
C MET A 1 -40.60 -14.35 0.21
N THR A 2 -40.82 -15.20 1.21
CA THR A 2 -39.82 -15.61 2.19
C THR A 2 -38.95 -16.71 1.59
N LYS A 3 -37.63 -16.48 1.51
CA LYS A 3 -36.68 -17.53 1.12
C LYS A 3 -36.79 -18.71 2.11
N PRO A 4 -36.87 -19.97 1.65
CA PRO A 4 -36.91 -21.15 2.52
C PRO A 4 -35.76 -21.18 3.52
N ILE A 5 -36.01 -21.71 4.72
CA ILE A 5 -35.02 -21.87 5.81
C ILE A 5 -33.74 -22.59 5.33
N ALA A 6 -33.88 -23.53 4.38
CA ALA A 6 -32.75 -24.21 3.76
C ALA A 6 -31.79 -23.25 3.03
N GLN A 7 -32.30 -22.32 2.21
CA GLN A 7 -31.48 -21.34 1.50
C GLN A 7 -30.74 -20.38 2.44
N VAL A 8 -31.36 -20.05 3.57
CA VAL A 8 -30.74 -19.21 4.61
C VAL A 8 -29.57 -19.94 5.27
N ASN A 9 -29.76 -21.23 5.57
CA ASN A 9 -28.70 -22.06 6.14
C ASN A 9 -27.56 -22.26 5.14
N ASP A 10 -27.85 -22.39 3.85
CA ASP A 10 -26.84 -22.48 2.80
C ASP A 10 -26.04 -21.18 2.65
N GLU A 11 -26.69 -20.02 2.62
CA GLU A 11 -26.02 -18.70 2.60
C GLU A 11 -25.12 -18.48 3.84
N ILE A 12 -25.59 -18.93 5.01
CA ILE A 12 -24.82 -18.87 6.26
C ILE A 12 -23.65 -19.85 6.22
N ASN A 13 -23.85 -21.08 5.74
CA ASN A 13 -22.82 -22.11 5.65
C ASN A 13 -21.74 -21.75 4.61
N GLU A 14 -22.13 -21.13 3.50
CA GLU A 14 -21.22 -20.62 2.49
C GLU A 14 -20.40 -19.43 3.03
N SER A 15 -21.05 -18.51 3.74
CA SER A 15 -20.37 -17.40 4.44
C SER A 15 -19.40 -17.91 5.52
N ILE A 16 -19.78 -18.97 6.25
CA ILE A 16 -18.92 -19.65 7.23
C ILE A 16 -17.73 -20.29 6.54
N LYS A 17 -17.92 -21.04 5.44
CA LYS A 17 -16.83 -21.65 4.69
C LYS A 17 -15.82 -20.61 4.21
N ASN A 18 -16.30 -19.50 3.65
CA ASN A 18 -15.44 -18.41 3.15
C ASN A 18 -14.69 -17.70 4.28
N THR A 19 -15.18 -17.74 5.52
CA THR A 19 -14.50 -17.15 6.69
C THR A 19 -13.23 -17.90 7.07
N TYR A 20 -13.17 -19.23 6.88
CA TYR A 20 -12.01 -20.05 7.27
C TYR A 20 -10.80 -19.91 6.35
N PHE A 21 -10.95 -19.25 5.21
CA PHE A 21 -9.88 -19.05 4.22
C PHE A 21 -9.36 -17.60 4.18
N LEU A 22 -9.73 -16.77 5.15
CA LEU A 22 -9.21 -15.40 5.22
C LEU A 22 -7.74 -15.41 5.60
N GLU A 23 -6.89 -14.89 4.71
CA GLU A 23 -5.43 -14.96 4.86
C GLU A 23 -4.85 -13.70 5.49
N THR A 24 -5.57 -12.57 5.40
CA THR A 24 -5.13 -11.25 5.86
C THR A 24 -6.13 -10.57 6.78
N SER A 25 -5.63 -9.71 7.68
CA SER A 25 -6.50 -8.94 8.59
C SER A 25 -7.45 -8.00 7.83
N ASP A 26 -7.02 -7.43 6.69
CA ASP A 26 -7.84 -6.54 5.85
C ASP A 26 -9.05 -7.26 5.23
N GLU A 27 -8.85 -8.45 4.67
CA GLU A 27 -9.96 -9.29 4.18
C GLU A 27 -10.94 -9.62 5.31
N SER A 28 -10.40 -9.96 6.48
CA SER A 28 -11.21 -10.30 7.65
C SER A 28 -12.03 -9.10 8.17
N LEU A 29 -11.45 -7.90 8.17
CA LEU A 29 -12.16 -6.66 8.52
C LEU A 29 -13.26 -6.32 7.51
N LYS A 30 -13.02 -6.52 6.21
CA LYS A 30 -14.05 -6.36 5.16
C LYS A 30 -15.22 -7.31 5.36
N VAL A 31 -14.94 -8.59 5.67
CA VAL A 31 -15.99 -9.57 5.98
C VAL A 31 -16.75 -9.20 7.25
N LEU A 32 -16.05 -8.77 8.31
CA LEU A 32 -16.67 -8.31 9.56
C LEU A 32 -17.64 -7.15 9.31
N TYR A 33 -17.27 -6.19 8.45
CA TYR A 33 -18.13 -5.10 8.04
C TYR A 33 -19.41 -5.60 7.33
N GLN A 34 -19.29 -6.55 6.40
CA GLN A 34 -20.46 -7.13 5.72
C GLN A 34 -21.39 -7.87 6.68
N ILE A 35 -20.84 -8.63 7.64
CA ILE A 35 -21.64 -9.33 8.66
C ILE A 35 -22.43 -8.34 9.51
N ARG A 36 -21.78 -7.27 9.99
CA ARG A 36 -22.46 -6.21 10.76
C ARG A 36 -23.60 -5.56 9.98
N LYS A 37 -23.43 -5.37 8.67
CA LYS A 37 -24.51 -4.90 7.78
C LYS A 37 -25.70 -5.86 7.77
N GLN A 38 -25.47 -7.17 7.74
CA GLN A 38 -26.52 -8.19 7.77
C GLN A 38 -27.22 -8.30 9.14
N ILE A 39 -26.46 -8.16 10.24
CA ILE A 39 -27.00 -8.08 11.60
C ILE A 39 -27.99 -6.91 11.70
N ASN A 40 -27.55 -5.72 11.28
CA ASN A 40 -28.40 -4.52 11.30
C ASN A 40 -29.64 -4.68 10.41
N ALA A 41 -29.50 -5.24 9.21
CA ALA A 41 -30.63 -5.52 8.33
C ALA A 41 -31.66 -6.48 8.97
N SER A 42 -31.19 -7.51 9.69
CA SER A 42 -32.05 -8.47 10.39
C SER A 42 -32.79 -7.82 11.57
N LEU A 43 -32.13 -6.91 12.30
CA LEU A 43 -32.75 -6.14 13.38
C LEU A 43 -33.83 -5.18 12.86
N GLU A 44 -33.53 -4.44 11.79
CA GLU A 44 -34.49 -3.53 11.16
C GLU A 44 -35.70 -4.27 10.60
N TYR A 45 -35.51 -5.46 10.01
CA TYR A 45 -36.61 -6.30 9.58
C TYR A 45 -37.49 -6.77 10.74
N ALA A 46 -36.89 -7.22 11.85
CA ALA A 46 -37.62 -7.62 13.05
C ALA A 46 -38.41 -6.46 13.68
N LYS A 47 -37.86 -5.24 13.71
CA LYS A 47 -38.58 -4.03 14.16
C LYS A 47 -39.82 -3.77 13.30
N LYS A 48 -39.67 -3.79 11.97
CA LYS A 48 -40.80 -3.60 11.03
C LYS A 48 -41.89 -4.64 11.20
N LEU A 49 -41.54 -5.91 11.50
CA LEU A 49 -42.53 -6.95 11.78
C LEU A 49 -43.31 -6.67 13.08
N LYS A 50 -42.63 -6.12 14.10
CA LYS A 50 -43.24 -5.77 15.39
C LYS A 50 -44.16 -4.54 15.30
N GLU A 51 -43.86 -3.62 14.41
CA GLU A 51 -44.61 -2.37 14.19
C GLU A 51 -45.79 -2.52 13.22
N ARG A 52 -46.02 -3.71 12.63
CA ARG A 52 -47.19 -3.95 11.80
C ARG A 52 -48.46 -3.72 12.62
N PRO A 53 -49.42 -2.92 12.14
CA PRO A 53 -50.65 -2.65 12.87
C PRO A 53 -51.36 -3.97 13.14
N LEU A 54 -51.49 -4.31 14.42
CA LEU A 54 -52.42 -5.33 14.86
C LEU A 54 -53.80 -4.82 14.45
N GLN A 55 -54.49 -5.55 13.57
CA GLN A 55 -55.94 -5.35 13.48
C GLN A 55 -56.49 -5.60 14.88
N GLU A 56 -57.24 -4.63 15.41
CA GLU A 56 -57.88 -4.72 16.72
C GLU A 56 -58.52 -6.12 16.87
N ASP A 57 -58.20 -6.80 17.97
CA ASP A 57 -58.62 -8.17 18.32
C ASP A 57 -58.03 -9.38 17.59
N LYS A 58 -56.92 -9.27 16.83
CA LYS A 58 -56.22 -10.46 16.31
C LYS A 58 -54.84 -10.66 16.93
N THR A 59 -54.60 -11.84 17.49
CA THR A 59 -53.26 -12.34 17.79
C THR A 59 -52.40 -12.25 16.51
N PRO A 60 -51.07 -12.04 16.62
CA PRO A 60 -50.19 -12.06 15.45
C PRO A 60 -50.48 -13.33 14.63
N ASP A 61 -50.74 -13.16 13.32
CA ASP A 61 -50.97 -14.32 12.46
C ASP A 61 -49.78 -15.29 12.57
N GLU A 62 -50.05 -16.59 12.44
CA GLU A 62 -49.00 -17.62 12.60
C GLU A 62 -47.79 -17.35 11.70
N GLN A 63 -48.02 -16.73 10.53
CA GLN A 63 -46.98 -16.34 9.59
C GLN A 63 -46.03 -15.27 10.16
N THR A 64 -46.55 -14.26 10.85
CA THR A 64 -45.76 -13.20 11.49
C THR A 64 -44.90 -13.77 12.61
N LYS A 65 -45.43 -14.75 13.37
CA LYS A 65 -44.64 -15.48 14.39
C LYS A 65 -43.51 -16.28 13.75
N ILE A 66 -43.78 -16.98 12.65
CA ILE A 66 -42.78 -17.73 11.88
C ILE A 66 -41.70 -16.79 11.33
N ASP A 67 -42.10 -15.66 10.73
CA ASP A 67 -41.18 -14.68 10.15
C ASP A 67 -40.28 -14.03 11.21
N LEU A 68 -40.84 -13.71 12.39
CA LEU A 68 -40.08 -13.18 13.52
C LEU A 68 -39.07 -14.21 14.04
N ASN A 69 -39.49 -15.47 14.21
CA ASN A 69 -38.60 -16.54 14.65
C ASN A 69 -37.45 -16.77 13.64
N ASN A 70 -37.75 -16.76 12.34
CA ASN A 70 -36.75 -16.86 11.28
C ASN A 70 -35.77 -15.68 11.30
N SER A 71 -36.27 -14.46 11.53
CA SER A 71 -35.42 -13.28 11.68
C SER A 71 -34.49 -13.38 12.89
N LEU A 72 -35.00 -13.91 14.01
CA LEU A 72 -34.22 -14.13 15.23
C LEU A 72 -33.13 -15.20 15.03
N ILE A 73 -33.46 -16.31 14.35
CA ILE A 73 -32.49 -17.36 14.00
C ILE A 73 -31.37 -16.79 13.12
N ARG A 74 -31.71 -16.01 12.08
CA ARG A 74 -30.74 -15.33 11.22
C ARG A 74 -29.84 -14.38 12.01
N TYR A 75 -30.43 -13.54 12.85
CA TYR A 75 -29.71 -12.64 13.73
C TYR A 75 -28.70 -13.39 14.61
N MET A 76 -29.14 -14.45 15.31
CA MET A 76 -28.26 -15.24 16.17
C MET A 76 -27.13 -15.93 15.38
N ALA A 77 -27.40 -16.38 14.16
CA ALA A 77 -26.38 -16.97 13.30
C ALA A 77 -25.31 -15.95 12.90
N PHE A 78 -25.71 -14.75 12.47
CA PHE A 78 -24.76 -13.70 12.12
C PHE A 78 -23.96 -13.20 13.33
N VAL A 79 -24.57 -13.10 14.52
CA VAL A 79 -23.84 -12.75 15.76
C VAL A 79 -22.78 -13.82 16.10
N ARG A 80 -23.10 -15.10 15.94
CA ARG A 80 -22.12 -16.19 16.13
C ARG A 80 -20.99 -16.12 15.10
N LEU A 81 -21.31 -15.80 13.85
CA LEU A 81 -20.34 -15.64 12.79
C LEU A 81 -19.42 -14.43 13.04
N GLU A 82 -19.99 -13.29 13.42
CA GLU A 82 -19.26 -12.08 13.79
C GLU A 82 -18.22 -12.39 14.86
N ARG A 83 -18.62 -13.09 15.93
CA ARG A 83 -17.69 -13.47 17.01
C ARG A 83 -16.53 -14.33 16.50
N ARG A 84 -16.79 -15.29 15.59
CA ARG A 84 -15.72 -16.13 15.02
C ARG A 84 -14.77 -15.32 14.15
N VAL A 85 -15.31 -14.45 13.28
CA VAL A 85 -14.52 -13.58 12.40
C VAL A 85 -13.69 -12.61 13.24
N LEU A 86 -14.25 -12.08 14.32
CA LEU A 86 -13.54 -11.19 15.23
C LEU A 86 -12.33 -11.90 15.86
N ILE A 87 -12.52 -13.10 16.41
CA ILE A 87 -11.41 -13.91 16.98
C ILE A 87 -10.33 -14.17 15.92
N HIS A 88 -10.72 -14.60 14.72
CA HIS A 88 -9.79 -14.83 13.61
C HIS A 88 -9.05 -13.55 13.19
N THR A 89 -9.75 -12.41 13.15
CA THR A 89 -9.15 -11.10 12.86
C THR A 89 -8.08 -10.75 13.88
N GLU A 90 -8.36 -10.96 15.18
CA GLU A 90 -7.37 -10.72 16.24
C GLU A 90 -6.15 -11.64 16.11
N GLU A 91 -6.34 -12.90 15.74
CA GLU A 91 -5.24 -13.84 15.49
C GLU A 91 -4.37 -13.42 14.29
N LEU A 92 -5.00 -12.99 13.19
CA LEU A 92 -4.31 -12.47 12.02
C LEU A 92 -3.52 -11.20 12.35
N LEU A 93 -4.14 -10.25 13.06
CA LEU A 93 -3.47 -9.03 13.52
C LEU A 93 -2.27 -9.35 14.42
N LYS A 94 -2.40 -10.29 15.36
CA LYS A 94 -1.26 -10.75 16.19
C LYS A 94 -0.17 -11.40 15.35
N LYS A 95 -0.52 -12.18 14.34
CA LYS A 95 0.44 -12.83 13.42
C LYS A 95 1.18 -11.79 12.59
N GLU A 96 0.48 -10.82 12.03
CA GLU A 96 1.05 -9.69 11.27
C GLU A 96 1.95 -8.85 12.17
N GLN A 97 1.52 -8.51 13.38
CA GLN A 97 2.34 -7.79 14.35
C GLN A 97 3.65 -8.54 14.67
N ARG A 98 3.58 -9.85 14.94
CA ARG A 98 4.78 -10.67 15.18
C ARG A 98 5.74 -10.70 13.97
N LYS A 99 5.20 -10.72 12.75
CA LYS A 99 6.03 -10.62 11.53
C LYS A 99 6.73 -9.26 11.48
N MET A 100 6.00 -8.17 11.78
CA MET A 100 6.54 -6.81 11.82
C MET A 100 7.60 -6.63 12.91
N ASP A 101 7.38 -7.18 14.10
CA ASP A 101 8.36 -7.12 15.20
C ASP A 101 9.66 -7.84 14.83
N LYS A 102 9.57 -9.04 14.26
CA LYS A 102 10.75 -9.78 13.76
C LYS A 102 11.49 -9.00 12.67
N LEU A 103 10.76 -8.34 11.79
CA LEU A 103 11.34 -7.54 10.72
C LEU A 103 12.05 -6.30 11.26
N LYS A 104 11.40 -5.60 12.22
CA LYS A 104 11.99 -4.48 12.95
C LYS A 104 13.28 -4.89 13.63
N ASP A 105 13.30 -6.01 14.35
CA ASP A 105 14.51 -6.53 15.00
C ASP A 105 15.63 -6.82 13.98
N SER A 106 15.28 -7.37 12.82
CA SER A 106 16.24 -7.65 11.74
C SER A 106 16.84 -6.37 11.16
N TYR A 107 16.05 -5.32 10.95
CA TYR A 107 16.54 -4.06 10.39
C TYR A 107 17.30 -3.23 11.43
N GLN A 108 16.85 -3.19 12.68
CA GLN A 108 17.57 -2.52 13.77
C GLN A 108 19.01 -3.03 13.95
N LYS A 109 19.25 -4.29 13.57
CA LYS A 109 20.56 -4.96 13.67
C LYS A 109 21.18 -5.21 12.29
N ILE A 110 20.72 -4.54 11.23
CA ILE A 110 21.27 -4.75 9.89
C ILE A 110 22.76 -4.37 9.87
N PRO A 111 23.66 -5.27 9.44
CA PRO A 111 25.07 -4.92 9.30
C PRO A 111 25.25 -3.90 8.17
N VAL A 112 26.17 -2.95 8.35
CA VAL A 112 26.56 -1.96 7.33
C VAL A 112 26.86 -2.63 5.98
N LYS A 113 27.64 -3.73 6.01
CA LYS A 113 27.97 -4.51 4.81
C LYS A 113 26.72 -4.98 4.05
N LYS A 114 25.70 -5.46 4.77
CA LYS A 114 24.45 -5.94 4.15
C LYS A 114 23.63 -4.79 3.57
N LEU A 115 23.59 -3.63 4.25
CA LEU A 115 22.96 -2.43 3.70
C LEU A 115 23.67 -2.01 2.40
N MET A 116 25.00 -1.93 2.40
CA MET A 116 25.78 -1.61 1.19
C MET A 116 25.55 -2.62 0.06
N GLU A 117 25.51 -3.92 0.36
CA GLU A 117 25.19 -4.96 -0.62
C GLU A 117 23.79 -4.75 -1.25
N ASN A 118 22.79 -4.43 -0.41
CA ASN A 118 21.43 -4.14 -0.87
C ASN A 118 21.40 -2.87 -1.75
N THR A 119 22.11 -1.80 -1.35
CA THR A 119 22.18 -0.54 -2.11
C THR A 119 22.88 -0.73 -3.45
N ASN A 120 24.01 -1.44 -3.46
CA ASN A 120 24.73 -1.77 -4.69
C ASN A 120 23.88 -2.64 -5.63
N SER A 121 23.11 -3.58 -5.07
CA SER A 121 22.16 -4.38 -5.83
C SER A 121 21.06 -3.52 -6.44
N PHE A 122 20.51 -2.57 -5.68
CA PHE A 122 19.52 -1.60 -6.17
C PHE A 122 20.06 -0.80 -7.36
N PHE A 123 21.26 -0.23 -7.25
CA PHE A 123 21.85 0.56 -8.35
C PHE A 123 22.12 -0.25 -9.62
N LYS A 124 22.45 -1.53 -9.49
CA LYS A 124 22.75 -2.42 -10.62
C LYS A 124 21.51 -3.11 -11.21
N LYS A 125 20.38 -3.06 -10.53
CA LYS A 125 19.17 -3.76 -10.94
C LYS A 125 18.62 -3.10 -12.20
N LYS A 126 18.34 -3.92 -13.23
CA LYS A 126 17.57 -3.48 -14.39
C LYS A 126 16.10 -3.35 -13.99
N ILE A 127 15.51 -2.19 -14.24
CA ILE A 127 14.09 -1.95 -14.01
C ILE A 127 13.24 -2.78 -15.01
N PRO A 128 12.23 -3.53 -14.54
CA PRO A 128 11.37 -4.31 -15.41
C PRO A 128 10.48 -3.42 -16.28
N LEU A 129 10.08 -3.95 -17.44
CA LEU A 129 9.12 -3.32 -18.33
C LEU A 129 7.72 -3.89 -18.11
N GLU A 130 6.70 -3.04 -18.12
CA GLU A 130 5.30 -3.38 -17.96
C GLU A 130 4.47 -3.00 -19.20
N ASN A 131 3.47 -3.81 -19.51
CA ASN A 131 2.41 -3.47 -20.46
C ASN A 131 1.18 -2.96 -19.71
N GLU A 132 0.24 -2.36 -20.43
CA GLU A 132 -1.04 -1.96 -19.84
C GLU A 132 -1.84 -3.16 -19.31
N PRO A 133 -2.57 -3.00 -18.18
CA PRO A 133 -2.65 -1.79 -17.34
C PRO A 133 -1.41 -1.62 -16.45
N PHE A 134 -0.88 -0.39 -16.39
CA PHE A 134 0.33 -0.09 -15.62
C PHE A 134 0.11 -0.14 -14.11
N SER A 135 1.13 -0.61 -13.38
CA SER A 135 1.14 -0.52 -11.92
C SER A 135 1.29 0.93 -11.44
N VAL A 136 0.95 1.17 -10.17
CA VAL A 136 0.99 2.51 -9.55
C VAL A 136 2.40 3.11 -9.54
N PHE A 137 3.44 2.26 -9.56
CA PHE A 137 4.85 2.67 -9.47
C PHE A 137 5.58 2.55 -10.82
N CYS A 138 4.85 2.57 -11.93
CA CYS A 138 5.40 2.48 -13.28
C CYS A 138 5.71 3.88 -13.83
N GLY A 139 6.94 4.09 -14.29
CA GLY A 139 7.40 5.32 -14.96
C GLY A 139 7.26 6.57 -14.09
N ASN A 140 6.76 7.66 -14.68
CA ASN A 140 6.39 8.89 -13.99
C ASN A 140 5.23 8.62 -13.01
N ILE A 141 5.59 8.42 -11.74
CA ILE A 141 4.64 8.23 -10.66
C ILE A 141 4.01 9.57 -10.37
N VAL A 142 2.69 9.70 -10.50
CA VAL A 142 1.95 10.95 -10.19
C VAL A 142 1.12 10.87 -8.91
N THR A 143 1.12 9.71 -8.24
CA THR A 143 0.27 9.46 -7.08
C THR A 143 1.11 9.41 -5.80
N LYS A 144 0.78 10.26 -4.83
CA LYS A 144 1.35 10.19 -3.48
C LYS A 144 1.09 8.83 -2.85
N MET A 145 2.09 8.28 -2.15
CA MET A 145 1.92 7.03 -1.41
C MET A 145 0.89 7.19 -0.32
N LYS A 146 -0.09 6.29 -0.28
CA LYS A 146 -1.21 6.45 0.63
C LYS A 146 -1.00 5.82 2.00
N LYS A 147 -0.47 4.59 2.15
CA LYS A 147 -0.48 3.95 3.50
C LYS A 147 0.61 2.93 3.85
N HIS A 148 1.29 2.28 2.90
CA HIS A 148 2.25 1.22 3.28
C HIS A 148 3.53 1.27 2.46
N LEU A 149 4.65 1.45 3.18
CA LEU A 149 5.98 1.26 2.63
C LEU A 149 6.37 -0.21 2.73
N GLU A 150 7.15 -0.66 1.75
CA GLU A 150 7.76 -1.97 1.77
C GLU A 150 9.16 -1.86 2.43
N PRO A 151 9.41 -2.57 3.53
CA PRO A 151 10.73 -2.64 4.15
C PRO A 151 11.80 -3.12 3.14
N GLY A 152 12.87 -2.37 2.99
CA GLY A 152 13.94 -2.59 2.03
C GLY A 152 13.75 -1.87 0.69
N ALA A 153 12.59 -1.26 0.44
CA ALA A 153 12.38 -0.43 -0.74
C ALA A 153 13.04 0.94 -0.60
N TYR A 154 13.40 1.54 -1.74
CA TYR A 154 14.08 2.83 -1.82
C TYR A 154 13.10 3.95 -2.13
N PHE A 155 13.38 5.11 -1.56
CA PHE A 155 12.57 6.33 -1.66
C PHE A 155 13.47 7.55 -1.75
N CYS A 156 12.96 8.62 -2.35
CA CYS A 156 13.50 9.95 -2.16
C CYS A 156 12.88 10.56 -0.89
N LEU A 157 13.72 10.99 0.04
CA LEU A 157 13.33 11.72 1.25
C LEU A 157 13.55 13.21 1.03
N LYS A 158 12.49 14.01 1.17
CA LYS A 158 12.59 15.47 1.30
C LYS A 158 12.95 15.84 2.74
N LYS A 159 14.20 16.25 2.95
CA LYS A 159 14.68 16.83 4.21
C LYS A 159 14.25 18.30 4.32
N LYS A 160 14.67 18.95 5.41
CA LYS A 160 14.52 20.40 5.57
C LYS A 160 15.37 21.13 4.51
N CYS A 161 15.03 22.38 4.24
CA CYS A 161 15.77 23.26 3.31
C CYS A 161 15.83 22.74 1.85
N ASN A 162 14.83 21.97 1.40
CA ASN A 162 14.78 21.40 0.05
C ASN A 162 15.98 20.53 -0.31
N GLU A 163 16.58 19.85 0.67
CA GLU A 163 17.53 18.77 0.43
C GLU A 163 16.77 17.47 0.14
N TYR A 164 17.19 16.71 -0.88
CA TYR A 164 16.54 15.47 -1.29
C TYR A 164 17.56 14.33 -1.30
N ILE A 165 17.29 13.24 -0.58
CA ILE A 165 18.24 12.12 -0.46
C ILE A 165 17.59 10.76 -0.69
N LEU A 166 18.37 9.81 -1.18
CA LEU A 166 18.01 8.41 -1.35
C LEU A 166 18.05 7.71 0.00
N VAL A 167 16.93 7.12 0.38
CA VAL A 167 16.81 6.35 1.62
C VAL A 167 16.18 5.00 1.37
N MET A 168 16.52 4.02 2.20
CA MET A 168 15.87 2.71 2.25
C MET A 168 14.89 2.66 3.43
N ALA A 169 13.64 2.28 3.21
CA ALA A 169 12.68 2.06 4.28
C ALA A 169 13.10 0.87 5.16
N ALA A 170 13.18 1.06 6.48
CA ALA A 170 13.61 0.00 7.39
C ALA A 170 12.41 -0.64 8.09
N TYR A 171 11.70 0.11 8.93
CA TYR A 171 10.54 -0.40 9.67
C TYR A 171 9.61 0.73 10.12
N PRO A 172 8.30 0.46 10.29
CA PRO A 172 7.36 1.46 10.80
C PRO A 172 7.55 1.67 12.30
N ILE A 173 7.39 2.91 12.73
CA ILE A 173 7.21 3.29 14.15
C ILE A 173 5.72 3.27 14.48
N ASN A 174 4.91 3.81 13.56
CA ASN A 174 3.45 3.84 13.61
C ASN A 174 2.92 3.95 12.16
N PRO A 175 1.60 4.03 11.92
CA PRO A 175 1.04 4.06 10.55
C PRO A 175 1.58 5.17 9.65
N ASP A 176 1.95 6.32 10.22
CA ASP A 176 2.33 7.52 9.45
C ASP A 176 3.84 7.81 9.52
N LYS A 177 4.59 7.09 10.35
CA LYS A 177 6.03 7.34 10.58
C LYS A 177 6.87 6.09 10.47
N TRP A 178 8.00 6.24 9.79
CA TRP A 178 8.95 5.16 9.50
C TRP A 178 10.36 5.53 9.92
N VAL A 179 11.14 4.52 10.30
CA VAL A 179 12.59 4.60 10.29
C VAL A 179 13.07 4.28 8.89
N VAL A 180 13.91 5.16 8.35
CA VAL A 180 14.59 4.98 7.07
C VAL A 180 16.09 5.11 7.26
N TYR A 181 16.87 4.43 6.41
CA TYR A 181 18.33 4.51 6.40
C TYR A 181 18.80 5.29 5.21
N ASP A 182 19.83 6.12 5.39
CA ASP A 182 20.59 6.65 4.26
C ASP A 182 21.11 5.47 3.42
N ALA A 183 20.99 5.56 2.09
CA ALA A 183 21.34 4.45 1.22
C ALA A 183 22.84 4.15 1.23
N ILE A 184 23.70 5.14 1.50
CA ILE A 184 25.15 4.97 1.60
C ILE A 184 25.61 5.35 3.01
N PRO A 185 26.03 4.36 3.82
CA PRO A 185 26.57 4.60 5.17
C PRO A 185 27.83 5.46 5.15
N MET A 186 27.94 6.42 6.08
CA MET A 186 29.16 7.22 6.28
C MET A 186 29.98 6.65 7.43
N ASN A 187 31.31 6.54 7.27
CA ASN A 187 32.24 6.09 8.32
C ASN A 187 31.82 4.78 9.00
N ASN A 188 31.40 3.77 8.20
CA ASN A 188 30.87 2.50 8.70
C ASN A 188 29.70 2.64 9.70
N THR A 189 28.93 3.72 9.62
CA THR A 189 27.78 3.97 10.49
C THR A 189 26.53 4.17 9.65
N ILE A 190 25.46 3.47 10.00
CA ILE A 190 24.16 3.63 9.34
C ILE A 190 23.48 4.86 9.91
N THR A 191 23.39 5.92 9.12
CA THR A 191 22.56 7.07 9.45
C THR A 191 21.09 6.70 9.29
N SER A 192 20.28 6.98 10.31
CA SER A 192 18.85 6.68 10.30
C SER A 192 18.02 7.91 10.61
N TYR A 193 16.84 8.00 9.99
CA TYR A 193 15.91 9.11 10.15
C TYR A 193 14.53 8.58 10.53
N SER A 194 13.85 9.28 11.43
CA SER A 194 12.45 9.07 11.75
C SER A 194 11.62 10.09 10.98
N VAL A 195 10.86 9.62 9.98
CA VAL A 195 10.22 10.49 8.98
C VAL A 195 8.74 10.16 8.83
N ASN A 196 7.93 11.18 8.54
CA ASN A 196 6.54 10.95 8.12
C ASN A 196 6.54 10.49 6.64
N ILE A 197 5.65 9.54 6.30
CA ILE A 197 5.45 9.02 4.94
C ILE A 197 5.24 10.15 3.92
N ASP A 198 4.61 11.26 4.31
CA ASP A 198 4.37 12.41 3.43
C ASP A 198 5.65 13.08 2.91
N TYR A 199 6.82 12.82 3.54
CA TYR A 199 8.13 13.31 3.09
C TYR A 199 8.89 12.28 2.25
N LEU A 200 8.28 11.14 1.95
CA LEU A 200 8.88 10.07 1.16
C LEU A 200 8.18 9.96 -0.18
N TYR A 201 8.98 9.98 -1.24
CA TYR A 201 8.51 9.74 -2.60
C TYR A 201 9.04 8.42 -3.14
N PRO A 202 8.18 7.55 -3.71
CA PRO A 202 8.61 6.29 -4.28
C PRO A 202 9.44 6.53 -5.55
N LEU A 203 10.46 5.68 -5.73
CA LEU A 203 11.12 5.55 -7.02
C LEU A 203 10.32 4.58 -7.93
N PRO A 204 10.42 4.74 -9.26
CA PRO A 204 9.83 3.81 -10.22
C PRO A 204 10.28 2.36 -9.94
N LYS A 205 9.32 1.43 -9.90
CA LYS A 205 9.59 -0.02 -9.77
C LYS A 205 9.58 -0.72 -11.12
N SER A 206 9.04 -0.07 -12.14
CA SER A 206 8.93 -0.54 -13.52
C SER A 206 8.85 0.65 -14.48
N LEU A 207 8.99 0.38 -15.78
CA LEU A 207 8.78 1.36 -16.85
C LEU A 207 7.74 0.82 -17.85
N PRO A 208 7.00 1.70 -18.53
CA PRO A 208 6.16 1.29 -19.64
C PRO A 208 7.01 0.68 -20.77
N ALA A 209 6.57 -0.45 -21.32
CA ALA A 209 7.29 -1.16 -22.39
C ALA A 209 7.41 -0.33 -23.68
N ASN A 210 6.41 0.52 -23.95
CA ASN A 210 6.36 1.41 -25.11
C ASN A 210 6.55 2.87 -24.68
N PHE A 211 7.06 3.71 -25.58
CA PHE A 211 7.17 5.17 -25.41
C PHE A 211 5.87 5.90 -25.73
N GLY A 212 5.78 7.16 -25.31
CA GLY A 212 4.65 8.05 -25.61
C GLY A 212 3.43 7.79 -24.75
N THR A 213 3.63 7.17 -23.59
CA THR A 213 2.56 6.89 -22.63
C THR A 213 2.39 8.05 -21.66
N GLU A 214 1.26 8.11 -20.98
CA GLU A 214 1.04 9.02 -19.84
C GLU A 214 2.01 8.79 -18.66
N ARG A 215 2.77 7.68 -18.69
CA ARG A 215 3.79 7.31 -17.70
C ARG A 215 5.19 7.78 -18.09
N ASP A 216 5.34 8.46 -19.21
CA ASP A 216 6.61 9.03 -19.63
C ASP A 216 6.73 10.50 -19.21
N PHE A 217 7.90 10.88 -18.71
CA PHE A 217 8.28 12.29 -18.68
C PHE A 217 8.41 12.84 -20.10
N GLN A 218 8.12 14.12 -20.26
CA GLN A 218 8.18 14.86 -21.51
C GLN A 218 9.38 15.82 -21.53
N LEU A 219 9.72 16.33 -22.71
CA LEU A 219 10.72 17.39 -22.84
C LEU A 219 10.28 18.63 -22.06
N ASN A 220 11.24 19.25 -21.38
CA ASN A 220 11.07 20.39 -20.47
C ASN A 220 10.35 20.09 -19.15
N ASP A 221 10.05 18.82 -18.84
CA ASP A 221 9.54 18.47 -17.52
C ASP A 221 10.60 18.77 -16.45
N ARG A 222 10.11 19.31 -15.32
CA ARG A 222 10.90 19.61 -14.12
C ARG A 222 10.94 18.38 -13.22
N VAL A 223 12.14 17.91 -12.91
CA VAL A 223 12.33 16.63 -12.21
C VAL A 223 13.32 16.77 -11.07
N LEU A 224 13.27 15.79 -10.17
CA LEU A 224 14.36 15.45 -9.27
C LEU A 224 15.05 14.20 -9.82
N SER A 225 16.37 14.24 -9.93
CA SER A 225 17.16 13.10 -10.39
C SER A 225 18.35 12.84 -9.50
N LEU A 226 18.68 11.56 -9.33
CA LEU A 226 19.84 11.14 -8.54
C LEU A 226 21.14 11.54 -9.26
N TRP A 227 22.06 12.16 -8.53
CA TRP A 227 23.34 12.61 -9.06
C TRP A 227 24.39 11.51 -9.13
N ARG A 228 25.29 11.62 -10.10
CA ARG A 228 26.47 10.78 -10.26
C ARG A 228 27.71 11.64 -10.10
N GLU A 229 28.64 11.23 -9.22
CA GLU A 229 29.88 11.98 -9.00
C GLU A 229 30.80 11.94 -10.22
N ASP A 230 30.77 10.86 -11.01
CA ASP A 230 31.69 10.66 -12.12
C ASP A 230 31.14 9.81 -13.27
N GLU A 231 31.86 9.88 -14.41
CA GLU A 231 31.65 9.01 -15.57
C GLU A 231 31.86 7.52 -15.23
N THR A 232 32.56 7.21 -14.14
CA THR A 232 32.89 5.85 -13.66
C THR A 232 31.77 5.13 -12.92
N PHE A 233 30.54 5.68 -12.92
CA PHE A 233 29.29 4.99 -12.53
C PHE A 233 29.03 4.88 -11.03
N GLU A 234 29.65 5.70 -10.18
CA GLU A 234 29.27 5.75 -8.77
C GLU A 234 28.07 6.69 -8.55
N TRP A 235 26.93 6.09 -8.20
CA TRP A 235 25.72 6.81 -7.84
C TRP A 235 25.87 7.41 -6.46
N THR A 236 25.56 8.70 -6.32
CA THR A 236 25.43 9.33 -5.01
C THR A 236 24.08 8.97 -4.39
N THR A 237 23.83 9.49 -3.18
CA THR A 237 22.49 9.44 -2.57
C THR A 237 21.73 10.75 -2.71
N GLN A 238 22.21 11.73 -3.46
CA GLN A 238 21.59 13.06 -3.49
C GLN A 238 20.79 13.26 -4.77
N PHE A 239 19.59 13.83 -4.61
CA PHE A 239 18.75 14.24 -5.73
C PHE A 239 18.84 15.74 -5.93
N TYR A 240 18.94 16.14 -7.20
CA TYR A 240 19.03 17.52 -7.61
C TYR A 240 17.89 17.86 -8.56
N VAL A 241 17.54 19.15 -8.57
CA VAL A 241 16.49 19.67 -9.44
C VAL A 241 17.07 19.91 -10.83
N GLY A 242 16.36 19.45 -11.85
CA GLY A 242 16.75 19.69 -13.24
C GLY A 242 15.58 19.66 -14.20
N THR A 243 15.91 19.84 -15.47
CA THR A 243 14.96 19.87 -16.58
C THR A 243 15.37 18.85 -17.63
N ILE A 244 14.41 18.05 -18.12
CA ILE A 244 14.67 17.06 -19.17
C ILE A 244 14.85 17.79 -20.51
N ILE A 245 16.03 17.62 -21.12
CA ILE A 245 16.40 18.25 -22.40
C ILE A 245 16.52 17.23 -23.55
N GLU A 246 16.72 15.94 -23.26
CA GLU A 246 16.63 14.85 -24.25
C GLU A 246 15.91 13.63 -23.63
N LEU A 247 15.01 13.02 -24.42
CA LEU A 247 14.32 11.78 -24.06
C LEU A 247 15.13 10.55 -24.45
N PRO A 248 15.04 9.43 -23.70
CA PRO A 248 15.71 8.19 -24.05
C PRO A 248 15.26 7.68 -25.42
N LYS A 249 16.20 7.16 -26.20
CA LYS A 249 15.92 6.51 -27.50
C LYS A 249 15.47 5.07 -27.31
N GLN A 250 15.95 4.41 -26.27
CA GLN A 250 15.54 3.08 -25.83
C GLN A 250 15.35 3.05 -24.31
N ARG A 251 14.48 2.15 -23.82
CA ARG A 251 14.25 1.99 -22.38
C ARG A 251 15.53 1.57 -21.67
N GLY A 252 15.88 2.28 -20.61
CA GLY A 252 17.12 2.09 -19.87
C GLY A 252 18.28 2.96 -20.34
N ASP A 253 18.15 3.73 -21.44
CA ASP A 253 19.19 4.67 -21.86
C ASP A 253 19.27 5.89 -20.94
N GLY A 254 18.15 6.26 -20.30
CA GLY A 254 18.03 7.42 -19.42
C GLY A 254 17.68 8.74 -20.12
N TYR A 255 17.33 9.73 -19.30
CA TYR A 255 17.04 11.11 -19.71
C TYR A 255 18.31 11.95 -19.64
N LEU A 256 18.53 12.85 -20.60
CA LEU A 256 19.52 13.92 -20.46
C LEU A 256 18.88 15.07 -19.68
N ILE A 257 19.47 15.41 -18.54
CA ILE A 257 18.95 16.40 -17.61
C ILE A 257 19.94 17.55 -17.49
N HIS A 258 19.42 18.77 -17.62
CA HIS A 258 20.14 20.02 -17.31
C HIS A 258 19.81 20.46 -15.89
N TYR A 259 20.82 20.62 -15.03
CA TYR A 259 20.64 20.91 -13.60
C TYR A 259 20.64 22.41 -13.30
N ASP A 260 19.74 22.83 -12.41
CA ASP A 260 19.52 24.24 -12.09
C ASP A 260 20.69 24.87 -11.30
N GLU A 261 21.39 24.08 -10.49
CA GLU A 261 22.34 24.59 -9.51
C GLU A 261 23.65 25.07 -10.15
N ASP A 262 24.17 24.30 -11.11
CA ASP A 262 25.47 24.52 -11.73
C ASP A 262 25.42 24.57 -13.27
N GLY A 263 24.25 24.33 -13.88
CA GLY A 263 24.06 24.29 -15.32
C GLY A 263 24.69 23.07 -16.00
N SER A 264 25.12 22.07 -15.21
CA SER A 264 25.66 20.82 -15.74
C SER A 264 24.60 19.98 -16.44
N GLU A 265 25.04 19.06 -17.30
CA GLU A 265 24.18 18.11 -18.00
C GLU A 265 24.62 16.68 -17.71
N SER A 266 23.67 15.79 -17.45
CA SER A 266 23.97 14.38 -17.21
C SER A 266 22.86 13.45 -17.67
N VAL A 267 23.25 12.26 -18.13
CA VAL A 267 22.31 11.19 -18.48
C VAL A 267 21.99 10.37 -17.24
N VAL A 268 20.70 10.33 -16.88
CA VAL A 268 20.20 9.62 -15.69
C VAL A 268 19.16 8.59 -16.09
N PHE A 269 19.35 7.33 -15.66
CA PHE A 269 18.40 6.26 -15.93
C PHE A 269 17.01 6.57 -15.38
N GLU A 270 15.97 6.16 -16.11
CA GLU A 270 14.58 6.53 -15.79
C GLU A 270 14.16 6.12 -14.36
N GLN A 271 14.74 5.05 -13.81
CA GLN A 271 14.46 4.59 -12.45
C GLN A 271 14.94 5.53 -11.33
N PHE A 272 15.80 6.50 -11.66
CA PHE A 272 16.35 7.47 -10.71
C PHE A 272 15.81 8.88 -10.94
N VAL A 273 14.75 9.01 -11.73
CA VAL A 273 14.07 10.28 -12.03
C VAL A 273 12.66 10.25 -11.46
N ILE A 274 12.30 11.28 -10.71
CA ILE A 274 10.96 11.46 -10.13
C ILE A 274 10.46 12.88 -10.43
N PRO A 275 9.13 13.12 -10.48
CA PRO A 275 8.60 14.46 -10.71
C PRO A 275 8.97 15.43 -9.58
N LEU A 276 9.21 16.70 -9.90
CA LEU A 276 9.53 17.72 -8.88
C LEU A 276 8.31 18.07 -7.99
N ASP A 277 7.10 18.04 -8.56
CA ASP A 277 5.82 18.28 -7.87
C ASP A 277 5.36 17.08 -7.01
N ALA A 278 6.22 16.07 -6.86
CA ALA A 278 6.09 14.95 -5.94
C ALA A 278 5.72 15.32 -4.50
N PHE A 279 6.18 16.48 -4.00
CA PHE A 279 6.15 16.86 -2.57
C PHE A 279 5.23 18.03 -2.26
#